data_AF-A0A8X7C1E5-F1
#
_entry.id   AF-A0A8X7C1E5-F1
#
_cell.length_a   1.000
_cell.length_b   1.000
_cell.length_c   1.000
_cell.angle_alpha   90.00
_cell.angle_beta   90.00
_cell.angle_gamma   90.00
#
_symmetry.space_group_name_H-M   'P 1'
#
loop_
_entity.id
_entity.type
_entity.pdbx_description
1 polymer ?
#
loop_
_entity_poly.entity_id
_entity_poly.type
_entity_poly.pdbx_seq_one_letter_code
_entity_poly.pdbx_strand_id
1 'polypeptide(L)'
;MDGSINWGVDKNGNQRYAKRENGDEYYPANRELACHHSGSPQCARTSDGGVVFPPDAHKKESYIKDDAIGGSHVIYMSDVLLDRYAKTSNGEEIYPIQITSQIPRGYKKVILNEKYAKTGLQEAKYPLDEYGNEYTLEIPIQIAGTEKDYFPLGYLLLQMTIG
;
A
#
# COMPACT_ATOMS: atom_id res chain seq x y z
N MET A 1 28.82 22.24 1.22
CA MET A 1 28.61 21.07 2.09
C MET A 1 27.66 20.17 1.32
N ASP A 2 28.08 18.97 0.94
CA ASP A 2 27.09 18.00 0.45
C ASP A 2 26.19 17.67 1.66
N GLY A 3 24.88 17.75 1.46
CA GLY A 3 23.88 17.60 2.51
C GLY A 3 23.50 16.15 2.76
N SER A 4 24.43 15.21 2.65
CA SER A 4 24.15 13.79 2.86
C SER A 4 23.71 13.48 4.29
N ILE A 5 22.67 12.66 4.42
CA ILE A 5 22.20 12.17 5.71
C ILE A 5 23.14 11.09 6.22
N ASN A 6 23.64 11.26 7.45
CA ASN A 6 24.26 10.18 8.19
C ASN A 6 23.18 9.31 8.84
N TRP A 7 22.96 8.13 8.26
CA TRP A 7 21.96 7.18 8.75
C TRP A 7 22.45 6.43 10.00
N GLY A 8 21.58 6.33 11.00
CA GLY A 8 21.75 5.30 12.02
C GLY A 8 21.43 3.93 11.42
N VAL A 9 22.19 2.89 11.80
CA VAL A 9 21.92 1.51 11.36
C VAL A 9 21.63 0.61 12.55
N ASP A 10 20.71 -0.34 12.39
CA ASP A 10 20.47 -1.37 13.39
C ASP A 10 21.48 -2.52 13.30
N LYS A 11 21.36 -3.51 14.20
CA LYS A 11 22.26 -4.67 14.27
C LYS A 11 22.28 -5.52 13.00
N ASN A 12 21.27 -5.39 12.13
CA ASN A 12 21.16 -6.12 10.87
C ASN A 12 21.65 -5.27 9.68
N GLY A 13 22.17 -4.07 9.93
CA GLY A 13 22.64 -3.14 8.90
C GLY A 13 21.51 -2.36 8.21
N ASN A 14 20.30 -2.35 8.77
CA ASN A 14 19.19 -1.58 8.19
C ASN A 14 19.29 -0.13 8.62
N GLN A 15 19.13 0.79 7.68
CA GLN A 15 19.05 2.21 7.99
C GLN A 15 17.79 2.49 8.80
N ARG A 16 17.92 3.39 9.77
CA ARG A 16 16.85 3.78 10.68
C ARG A 16 16.59 5.27 10.60
N TYR A 17 15.32 5.61 10.52
CA TYR A 17 14.87 6.98 10.72
C TYR A 17 15.21 7.46 12.13
N ALA A 18 15.46 8.76 12.25
CA ALA A 18 15.56 9.41 13.54
C ALA A 18 14.22 9.30 14.28
N LYS A 19 14.28 9.29 15.61
CA LYS A 19 13.12 9.15 16.49
C LYS A 19 12.83 10.45 17.22
N ARG A 20 11.55 10.72 17.43
CA ARG A 20 11.06 11.75 18.35
C ARG A 20 11.18 11.24 19.80
N GLU A 21 10.97 12.15 20.76
CA GLU A 21 10.99 11.82 22.19
C GLU A 21 9.97 10.74 22.57
N ASN A 22 8.81 10.70 21.90
CA ASN A 22 7.79 9.68 22.09
C ASN A 22 8.15 8.32 21.46
N GLY A 23 9.31 8.20 20.81
CA GLY A 23 9.78 6.97 20.17
C GLY A 23 9.35 6.78 18.72
N ASP A 24 8.49 7.64 18.18
CA ASP A 24 8.05 7.57 16.78
C ASP A 24 9.19 7.96 15.84
N GLU A 25 9.39 7.19 14.79
CA GLU A 25 10.28 7.52 13.70
C GLU A 25 9.69 8.64 12.82
N TYR A 26 10.55 9.48 12.25
CA TYR A 26 10.12 10.54 11.34
C TYR A 26 11.00 10.65 10.10
N TYR A 27 10.37 11.03 8.99
CA TYR A 27 11.04 11.26 7.72
C TYR A 27 11.94 12.49 7.78
N PRO A 28 13.14 12.43 7.18
CA PRO A 28 13.99 13.61 7.05
C PRO A 28 13.36 14.66 6.13
N ALA A 29 13.75 15.92 6.29
CA ALA A 29 13.18 17.03 5.54
C ALA A 29 13.43 16.94 4.02
N ASN A 30 14.55 16.34 3.61
CA ASN A 30 14.89 16.09 2.20
C ASN A 30 14.14 14.88 1.60
N ARG A 31 13.32 14.19 2.40
CA ARG A 31 12.50 13.03 1.99
C ARG A 31 13.29 11.82 1.50
N GLU A 32 14.57 11.72 1.83
CA GLU A 32 15.32 10.49 1.60
C GLU A 32 14.71 9.34 2.41
N LEU A 33 14.71 8.16 1.81
CA LEU A 33 14.14 6.96 2.40
C LEU A 33 15.25 6.15 3.07
N ALA A 34 14.96 5.64 4.26
CA ALA A 34 15.80 4.63 4.87
C ALA A 34 15.64 3.33 4.07
N CYS A 35 16.74 2.61 3.88
CA CYS A 35 16.73 1.32 3.21
C CYS A 35 17.11 0.17 4.15
N HIS A 36 16.51 -1.00 3.89
CA HIS A 36 16.99 -2.27 4.40
C HIS A 36 18.42 -2.51 3.90
N HIS A 37 19.17 -3.37 4.57
CA HIS A 37 20.51 -3.78 4.13
C HIS A 37 20.52 -4.33 2.68
N SER A 38 19.39 -4.92 2.24
CA SER A 38 19.20 -5.40 0.87
C SER A 38 18.97 -4.29 -0.18
N GLY A 39 18.89 -3.02 0.24
CA GLY A 39 18.63 -1.86 -0.62
C GLY A 39 17.16 -1.49 -0.79
N SER A 40 16.22 -2.33 -0.33
CA SER A 40 14.79 -2.04 -0.42
C SER A 40 14.39 -0.90 0.53
N PRO A 41 13.59 0.09 0.09
CA PRO A 41 13.22 1.21 0.93
C PRO A 41 12.22 0.80 2.02
N GLN A 42 12.17 1.56 3.11
CA GLN A 42 11.36 1.27 4.29
C GLN A 42 10.54 2.47 4.74
N CYS A 43 9.39 2.23 5.38
CA CYS A 43 8.62 3.27 6.02
C CYS A 43 9.11 3.55 7.45
N ALA A 44 8.85 4.76 7.94
CA ALA A 44 8.99 5.08 9.35
C ALA A 44 7.91 4.32 10.16
N ARG A 45 8.20 4.07 11.43
CA ARG A 45 7.28 3.41 12.36
C ARG A 45 6.94 4.27 13.57
N THR A 46 5.71 4.14 14.04
CA THR A 46 5.32 4.61 15.36
C THR A 46 5.99 3.77 16.45
N SER A 47 6.02 4.30 17.66
CA SER A 47 6.58 3.65 18.85
C SER A 47 5.92 2.31 19.21
N ASP A 48 4.65 2.12 18.84
CA ASP A 48 3.90 0.86 18.96
C ASP A 48 4.09 -0.10 17.77
N GLY A 49 4.89 0.29 16.77
CA GLY A 49 5.24 -0.53 15.61
C GLY A 49 4.36 -0.35 14.38
N GLY A 50 3.35 0.51 14.42
CA GLY A 50 2.50 0.86 13.28
C GLY A 50 3.27 1.57 12.16
N VAL A 51 2.75 1.49 10.93
CA VAL A 51 3.36 2.16 9.77
C VAL A 51 3.03 3.66 9.73
N VAL A 52 4.05 4.47 9.48
CA VAL A 52 3.94 5.88 9.13
C VAL A 52 4.27 6.02 7.64
N PHE A 53 3.29 6.35 6.81
CA PHE A 53 3.52 6.59 5.38
C PHE A 53 4.20 7.93 5.15
N PRO A 54 5.10 8.05 4.16
CA PRO A 54 5.68 9.33 3.80
C PRO A 54 4.60 10.31 3.31
N PRO A 55 4.67 11.58 3.71
CA PRO A 55 3.78 12.60 3.18
C PRO A 55 4.18 12.99 1.75
N ASP A 56 3.19 13.15 0.88
CA ASP A 56 3.38 13.72 -0.46
C ASP A 56 3.60 15.25 -0.42
N ALA A 57 3.66 15.89 -1.59
CA ALA A 57 3.76 17.36 -1.69
C ALA A 57 2.56 18.10 -1.07
N HIS A 58 1.43 17.43 -0.91
CA HIS A 58 0.18 17.96 -0.36
C HIS A 58 -0.10 17.48 1.07
N LYS A 59 0.90 16.89 1.75
CA LYS A 59 0.79 16.33 3.11
C LYS A 59 -0.21 15.17 3.23
N LYS A 60 -0.51 14.47 2.14
CA LYS A 60 -1.28 13.23 2.13
C LYS A 60 -0.34 12.06 2.33
N GLU A 61 -0.81 10.96 2.91
CA GLU A 61 -0.01 9.74 2.97
C GLU A 61 0.20 9.19 1.56
N SER A 62 1.40 8.68 1.29
CA SER A 62 1.75 8.08 0.01
C SER A 62 2.51 6.78 0.21
N TYR A 63 2.37 5.83 -0.70
CA TYR A 63 3.21 4.64 -0.68
C TYR A 63 4.60 4.98 -1.21
N ILE A 64 5.60 4.32 -0.64
CA ILE A 64 6.93 4.28 -1.23
C ILE A 64 6.86 3.47 -2.53
N LYS A 65 7.50 3.97 -3.58
CA LYS A 65 7.71 3.24 -4.83
C LYS A 65 9.09 2.61 -4.81
N ASP A 66 9.17 1.37 -5.28
CA ASP A 66 10.44 0.68 -5.45
C ASP A 66 10.66 0.40 -6.94
N ASP A 67 11.63 1.12 -7.51
CA ASP A 67 12.00 1.02 -8.92
C ASP A 67 12.62 -0.35 -9.25
N ALA A 68 13.19 -1.05 -8.27
CA ALA A 68 13.71 -2.41 -8.46
C ALA A 68 12.59 -3.43 -8.76
N ILE A 69 11.34 -3.13 -8.35
CA ILE A 69 10.13 -3.91 -8.66
C ILE A 69 9.23 -3.19 -9.67
N GLY A 70 9.85 -2.45 -10.61
CA GLY A 70 9.16 -1.80 -11.71
C GLY A 70 8.32 -0.59 -11.30
N GLY A 71 8.63 0.03 -10.16
CA GLY A 71 7.90 1.19 -9.64
C GLY A 71 6.62 0.83 -8.88
N SER A 72 6.45 -0.44 -8.52
CA SER A 72 5.35 -0.89 -7.66
C SER A 72 5.44 -0.27 -6.27
N HIS A 73 4.31 -0.17 -5.60
CA HIS A 73 4.24 0.28 -4.21
C HIS A 73 4.81 -0.81 -3.29
N VAL A 74 5.63 -0.39 -2.33
CA VAL A 74 6.14 -1.27 -1.27
C VAL A 74 4.99 -1.60 -0.32
N ILE A 75 4.64 -2.89 -0.25
CA ILE A 75 3.59 -3.42 0.63
C ILE A 75 4.09 -4.43 1.65
N TYR A 76 5.35 -4.85 1.57
CA TYR A 76 6.00 -5.69 2.57
C TYR A 76 7.12 -4.91 3.23
N MET A 77 7.20 -4.98 4.56
CA MET A 77 8.29 -4.40 5.35
C MET A 77 8.83 -5.45 6.31
N SER A 78 10.09 -5.85 6.13
CA SER A 78 10.69 -6.95 6.90
C SER A 78 9.82 -8.22 6.86
N ASP A 79 9.39 -8.59 5.65
CA ASP A 79 8.51 -9.74 5.35
C ASP A 79 7.10 -9.69 5.97
N VAL A 80 6.72 -8.54 6.55
CA VAL A 80 5.37 -8.32 7.08
C VAL A 80 4.58 -7.44 6.11
N LEU A 81 3.39 -7.90 5.71
CA LEU A 81 2.45 -7.13 4.91
C LEU A 81 2.01 -5.87 5.69
N LEU A 82 1.89 -4.74 5.01
CA LEU A 82 1.34 -3.52 5.61
C LEU A 82 0.00 -3.80 6.30
N ASP A 83 -0.17 -3.28 7.50
CA ASP A 83 -1.33 -3.50 8.36
C ASP A 83 -2.54 -2.62 7.99
N ARG A 84 -2.30 -1.49 7.30
CA ARG A 84 -3.31 -0.53 6.87
C ARG A 84 -2.99 0.11 5.52
N TYR A 85 -4.02 0.71 4.93
CA TYR A 85 -3.88 1.57 3.77
C TYR A 85 -3.33 2.96 4.11
N ALA A 86 -2.61 3.58 3.17
CA ALA A 86 -2.34 5.01 3.16
C ALA A 86 -3.65 5.80 2.98
N LYS A 87 -3.74 7.01 3.54
CA LYS A 87 -4.94 7.85 3.53
C LYS A 87 -4.72 9.23 2.92
N THR A 88 -5.75 9.71 2.24
CA THR A 88 -5.86 11.12 1.86
C THR A 88 -6.15 12.00 3.08
N SER A 89 -6.05 13.31 2.92
CA SER A 89 -6.45 14.29 3.93
C SER A 89 -7.91 14.18 4.38
N ASN A 90 -8.78 13.58 3.55
CA ASN A 90 -10.20 13.41 3.85
C ASN A 90 -10.50 12.03 4.47
N GLY A 91 -9.47 11.26 4.82
CA GLY A 91 -9.60 9.93 5.42
C GLY A 91 -9.93 8.81 4.43
N GLU A 92 -10.04 9.10 3.12
CA GLU A 92 -10.16 8.07 2.09
C GLU A 92 -8.88 7.24 2.02
N GLU A 93 -9.01 5.93 2.04
CA GLU A 93 -7.93 4.97 1.90
C GLU A 93 -7.54 4.75 0.43
N ILE A 94 -6.24 4.58 0.22
CA ILE A 94 -5.61 4.49 -1.08
C ILE A 94 -5.08 3.08 -1.22
N TYR A 95 -5.52 2.37 -2.26
CA TYR A 95 -4.93 1.09 -2.61
C TYR A 95 -3.47 1.26 -3.05
N PRO A 96 -2.55 0.37 -2.60
CA PRO A 96 -1.25 0.24 -3.22
C PRO A 96 -1.41 -0.23 -4.67
N ILE A 97 -0.42 0.10 -5.52
CA ILE A 97 -0.40 -0.28 -6.92
C ILE A 97 0.74 -1.27 -7.13
N GLN A 98 0.47 -2.38 -7.82
CA GLN A 98 1.46 -3.31 -8.32
C GLN A 98 1.50 -3.22 -9.84
N ILE A 99 2.67 -2.89 -10.39
CA ILE A 99 2.88 -2.87 -11.84
C ILE A 99 3.02 -4.31 -12.34
N THR A 100 2.32 -4.64 -13.42
CA THR A 100 2.40 -5.96 -14.07
C THR A 100 3.23 -5.85 -15.34
N SER A 101 4.10 -6.84 -15.57
CA SER A 101 4.92 -6.93 -16.79
C SER A 101 4.14 -7.51 -17.98
N GLN A 102 2.96 -8.07 -17.75
CA GLN A 102 2.15 -8.72 -18.79
C GLN A 102 1.55 -7.72 -19.77
N ILE A 103 1.31 -6.48 -19.32
CA ILE A 103 0.69 -5.42 -20.10
C ILE A 103 1.62 -4.19 -20.03
N PRO A 104 1.95 -3.53 -21.15
CA PRO A 104 2.72 -2.30 -21.11
C PRO A 104 2.02 -1.24 -20.26
N ARG A 105 2.67 -0.81 -19.17
CA ARG A 105 2.10 0.10 -18.15
C ARG A 105 0.87 -0.47 -17.42
N GLY A 106 0.69 -1.78 -17.47
CA GLY A 106 -0.35 -2.47 -16.72
C GLY A 106 -0.09 -2.38 -15.23
N TYR A 107 -1.17 -2.31 -14.46
CA TYR A 107 -1.12 -2.24 -13.02
C TYR A 107 -2.38 -2.82 -12.42
N LYS A 108 -2.28 -3.28 -11.19
CA LYS A 108 -3.44 -3.57 -10.36
C LYS A 108 -3.33 -2.83 -9.04
N LYS A 109 -4.46 -2.41 -8.50
CA LYS A 109 -4.54 -2.07 -7.08
C LYS A 109 -4.19 -3.32 -6.25
N VAL A 110 -3.92 -3.24 -4.96
CA VAL A 110 -3.59 -4.43 -4.15
C VAL A 110 -4.34 -4.42 -2.83
N ILE A 111 -5.01 -5.54 -2.51
CA ILE A 111 -5.71 -5.71 -1.24
C ILE A 111 -4.70 -6.03 -0.12
N LEU A 112 -4.83 -5.37 1.02
CA LEU A 112 -4.06 -5.62 2.23
C LEU A 112 -4.91 -6.38 3.25
N ASN A 113 -4.36 -7.47 3.80
CA ASN A 113 -4.99 -8.26 4.88
C ASN A 113 -6.45 -8.61 4.64
N GLU A 114 -6.81 -9.00 3.42
CA GLU A 114 -8.18 -9.38 3.03
C GLU A 114 -9.24 -8.29 3.29
N LYS A 115 -8.83 -7.03 3.41
CA LYS A 115 -9.72 -5.90 3.70
C LYS A 115 -9.72 -4.93 2.54
N TYR A 116 -10.89 -4.49 2.09
CA TYR A 116 -10.97 -3.42 1.10
C TYR A 116 -10.60 -2.06 1.70
N ALA A 117 -9.99 -1.21 0.86
CA ALA A 117 -9.82 0.20 1.18
C ALA A 117 -11.20 0.87 1.32
N LYS A 118 -11.29 1.90 2.15
CA LYS A 118 -12.53 2.65 2.39
C LYS A 118 -12.54 4.06 1.81
N THR A 119 -13.73 4.54 1.46
CA THR A 119 -13.97 5.95 1.14
C THR A 119 -13.85 6.82 2.40
N GLY A 120 -13.85 8.15 2.23
CA GLY A 120 -13.94 9.07 3.38
C GLY A 120 -15.22 8.88 4.22
N LEU A 121 -16.26 8.26 3.65
CA LEU A 121 -17.52 7.91 4.32
C LEU A 121 -17.51 6.51 4.96
N GLN A 122 -16.34 5.85 5.01
CA GLN A 122 -16.15 4.49 5.56
C GLN A 122 -16.81 3.36 4.75
N GLU A 123 -17.22 3.64 3.52
CA GLU A 123 -17.76 2.63 2.60
C GLU A 123 -16.63 1.87 1.90
N ALA A 124 -16.83 0.59 1.58
CA ALA A 124 -15.85 -0.19 0.85
C ALA A 124 -15.64 0.37 -0.57
N LYS A 125 -14.38 0.40 -1.02
CA LYS A 125 -13.97 0.76 -2.37
C LYS A 125 -13.38 -0.47 -3.02
N TYR A 126 -13.89 -0.89 -4.17
CA TYR A 126 -13.35 -2.06 -4.86
C TYR A 126 -12.02 -1.75 -5.56
N PRO A 127 -11.06 -2.69 -5.57
CA PRO A 127 -9.81 -2.48 -6.27
C PRO A 127 -10.01 -2.70 -7.77
N LEU A 128 -9.20 -2.00 -8.57
CA LEU A 128 -9.31 -1.97 -10.02
C LEU A 128 -7.99 -2.39 -10.67
N ASP A 129 -8.09 -2.98 -11.86
CA ASP A 129 -6.99 -3.23 -12.79
C ASP A 129 -6.64 -1.98 -13.63
N GLU A 130 -5.76 -2.13 -14.61
CA GLU A 130 -5.35 -1.05 -15.52
C GLU A 130 -6.45 -0.59 -16.48
N TYR A 131 -7.46 -1.41 -16.70
CA TYR A 131 -8.61 -1.14 -17.58
C TYR A 131 -9.80 -0.57 -16.80
N GLY A 132 -9.69 -0.45 -15.47
CA GLY A 132 -10.77 0.00 -14.61
C GLY A 132 -11.78 -1.09 -14.27
N ASN A 133 -11.48 -2.36 -14.58
CA ASN A 133 -12.31 -3.47 -14.14
C ASN A 133 -12.03 -3.78 -12.68
N GLU A 134 -13.08 -4.10 -11.94
CA GLU A 134 -12.94 -4.67 -10.61
C GLU A 134 -12.34 -6.07 -10.71
N TYR A 135 -11.40 -6.37 -9.81
CA TYR A 135 -10.92 -7.73 -9.63
C TYR A 135 -11.18 -8.15 -8.18
N THR A 136 -11.63 -9.37 -7.99
CA THR A 136 -11.93 -9.95 -6.68
C THR A 136 -10.86 -10.96 -6.28
N LEU A 137 -10.70 -11.17 -4.98
CA LEU A 137 -9.94 -12.30 -4.44
C LEU A 137 -10.60 -13.60 -4.91
N GLU A 138 -9.87 -14.44 -5.64
CA GLU A 138 -10.20 -15.86 -5.71
C GLU A 138 -9.88 -16.47 -4.35
N ILE A 139 -10.87 -16.50 -3.45
CA ILE A 139 -10.75 -17.23 -2.20
C ILE A 139 -10.91 -18.71 -2.55
N PRO A 140 -9.90 -19.57 -2.32
CA PRO A 140 -10.05 -21.00 -2.56
C PRO A 140 -11.25 -21.53 -1.75
N ILE A 141 -12.20 -22.11 -2.48
CA ILE A 141 -13.55 -22.51 -2.06
C ILE A 141 -13.48 -23.71 -1.10
N GLN A 142 -12.95 -23.52 0.10
CA GLN A 142 -13.13 -24.47 1.21
C GLN A 142 -14.09 -23.96 2.28
N ILE A 143 -14.73 -22.80 2.06
CA ILE A 143 -15.72 -22.26 3.00
C ILE A 143 -17.04 -22.15 2.26
N ALA A 144 -18.04 -22.90 2.73
CA ALA A 144 -19.39 -22.89 2.21
C ALA A 144 -20.10 -21.60 2.63
N GLY A 145 -20.21 -20.64 1.71
CA GLY A 145 -21.10 -19.48 1.81
C GLY A 145 -21.97 -19.36 0.56
N THR A 146 -23.06 -18.60 0.65
CA THR A 146 -23.93 -18.31 -0.49
C THR A 146 -23.42 -17.11 -1.28
N GLU A 147 -23.82 -16.99 -2.56
CA GLU A 147 -23.46 -15.87 -3.42
C GLU A 147 -23.73 -14.49 -2.79
N LYS A 148 -24.80 -14.36 -1.99
CA LYS A 148 -25.11 -13.13 -1.24
C LYS A 148 -24.13 -12.83 -0.10
N ASP A 149 -23.49 -13.85 0.45
CA ASP A 149 -22.47 -13.69 1.50
C ASP A 149 -21.15 -13.14 0.91
N TYR A 150 -20.96 -13.32 -0.39
CA TYR A 150 -19.80 -12.83 -1.14
C TYR A 150 -20.10 -11.59 -1.99
N PHE A 151 -21.37 -11.38 -2.37
CA PHE A 151 -21.83 -10.30 -3.25
C PHE A 151 -23.14 -9.67 -2.73
N PRO A 152 -23.09 -8.85 -1.67
CA PRO A 152 -24.32 -8.32 -1.06
C PRO A 152 -25.01 -7.20 -1.87
N LEU A 153 -24.43 -6.69 -2.96
CA LEU A 153 -25.08 -5.72 -3.84
C LEU A 153 -24.70 -5.93 -5.31
N GLY A 154 -25.66 -6.49 -6.05
CA GLY A 154 -25.83 -6.50 -7.51
C GLY A 154 -24.64 -6.12 -8.39
N TYR A 155 -23.98 -7.15 -8.96
CA TYR A 155 -23.43 -6.99 -10.30
C TYR A 155 -24.58 -6.67 -11.26
N LEU A 156 -24.42 -5.63 -12.07
CA LEU A 156 -25.03 -5.62 -13.40
C LEU A 156 -24.28 -6.66 -14.22
N LEU A 157 -24.81 -7.90 -14.26
CA LEU A 157 -24.53 -8.79 -15.38
C LEU A 157 -25.07 -8.08 -16.62
N LEU A 158 -24.18 -7.47 -17.40
CA LEU A 158 -24.51 -7.05 -18.76
C LEU A 158 -24.71 -8.35 -19.56
N GLN A 159 -25.91 -8.93 -19.50
CA GLN A 159 -26.31 -9.94 -20.45
C GLN A 159 -26.40 -9.25 -21.81
N MET A 160 -25.39 -9.44 -22.64
CA MET A 160 -25.53 -9.21 -24.08
C MET A 160 -26.51 -10.25 -24.59
N THR A 161 -27.78 -9.89 -24.69
CA THR A 161 -28.74 -10.65 -25.49
C THR A 161 -28.36 -10.43 -26.94
N ILE A 162 -27.69 -11.41 -27.55
CA ILE A 162 -27.62 -11.49 -29.01
C ILE A 162 -28.99 -12.04 -29.44
N GLY A 163 -29.86 -11.15 -29.88
CA GLY A 163 -31.11 -11.45 -30.57
C GLY A 163 -31.01 -10.98 -32.01
#